data_AF-A0AAX4I1B7-F1
#
_entry.id   AF-A0AAX4I1B7-F1
#
_cell.length_a   1.000
_cell.length_b   1.000
_cell.length_c   1.000
_cell.angle_alpha   90.00
_cell.angle_beta   90.00
_cell.angle_gamma   90.00
#
_symmetry.space_group_name_H-M   'P 1'
#
loop_
_entity.id
_entity.type
_entity.pdbx_description
1 polymer ?
#
loop_
_entity_poly.entity_id
_entity_poly.type
_entity_poly.pdbx_seq_one_letter_code
_entity_poly.pdbx_strand_id
1 'polypeptide(L)'
;MSRFFKMGVYNPPEKKRDNLILLAFWSCLQLENDIIAGLELPRSRCQDYEEQMPWPNMALMDPDFSVSVRDSYIGQLYLRKTLNTIHTLLYDPKEQHVSVYDKMRKVQALEQQLRSMTWVSNDFRFKEEDPPATDLLDARLRAKYWGARVIIYRPFIRFILEVSERPNQRANDSGILKENIDATGVFIL
;
A
#
# COMPACT_ATOMS: atom_id res chain seq x y z
N MET A 1 4.19 22.05 13.79
CA MET A 1 2.88 21.54 14.25
C MET A 1 2.17 20.91 13.05
N SER A 2 2.37 19.60 12.90
CA SER A 2 2.45 18.92 11.61
C SER A 2 1.09 18.56 10.99
N ARG A 3 1.09 18.58 9.66
CA ARG A 3 0.04 18.20 8.70
C ARG A 3 -0.59 16.81 8.94
N PHE A 4 -0.01 16.00 9.84
CA PHE A 4 -0.56 14.74 10.35
C PHE A 4 -1.91 14.87 11.05
N PHE A 5 -2.24 16.05 11.57
CA PHE A 5 -3.55 16.28 12.21
C PHE A 5 -4.71 16.32 11.20
N LYS A 6 -4.44 16.52 9.90
CA LYS A 6 -5.48 16.75 8.87
C LYS A 6 -5.86 15.54 8.03
N MET A 7 -5.27 14.38 8.24
CA MET A 7 -5.68 13.15 7.54
C MET A 7 -6.56 12.28 8.44
N GLY A 8 -7.88 12.53 8.38
CA GLY A 8 -8.89 11.50 8.64
C GLY A 8 -9.31 11.26 10.09
N VAL A 9 -9.38 12.29 10.93
CA VAL A 9 -9.86 12.15 12.30
C VAL A 9 -11.36 12.43 12.38
N TYR A 10 -12.20 11.47 11.98
CA TYR A 10 -13.54 11.42 12.56
C TYR A 10 -13.39 10.86 13.97
N ASN A 11 -13.47 11.75 14.96
CA ASN A 11 -13.48 11.46 16.40
C ASN A 11 -12.25 10.66 16.93
N PRO A 12 -11.11 11.33 17.20
CA PRO A 12 -9.95 10.62 17.75
C PRO A 12 -10.31 10.09 19.14
N PRO A 13 -9.75 8.94 19.58
CA PRO A 13 -9.91 8.54 20.96
C PRO A 13 -9.35 9.64 21.88
N GLU A 14 -10.13 10.03 22.89
CA GLU A 14 -9.72 10.97 23.94
C GLU A 14 -9.18 10.24 25.17
N LYS A 15 -9.64 9.00 25.40
CA LYS A 15 -9.22 8.18 26.53
C LYS A 15 -8.06 7.29 26.15
N LYS A 16 -7.02 7.28 26.99
CA LYS A 16 -5.83 6.43 26.83
C LYS A 16 -6.18 4.94 26.65
N ARG A 17 -7.15 4.44 27.42
CA ARG A 17 -7.61 3.05 27.34
C ARG A 17 -8.13 2.69 25.95
N ASP A 18 -8.98 3.53 25.37
CA ASP A 18 -9.57 3.28 24.05
C ASP A 18 -8.49 3.34 22.96
N ASN A 19 -7.54 4.26 23.11
CA ASN A 19 -6.39 4.34 22.21
C ASN A 19 -5.50 3.08 22.26
N LEU A 20 -5.30 2.49 23.43
CA LEU A 20 -4.54 1.23 23.57
C LEU A 20 -5.26 0.07 22.88
N ILE A 21 -6.59 0.04 22.90
CA ILE A 21 -7.38 -0.96 22.16
C ILE A 21 -7.18 -0.79 20.65
N LEU A 22 -7.20 0.45 20.15
CA LEU A 22 -6.93 0.72 18.73
C LEU A 22 -5.50 0.35 18.34
N LEU A 23 -4.51 0.66 19.18
CA LEU A 23 -3.13 0.25 18.97
C LEU A 23 -3.00 -1.26 18.90
N ALA A 24 -3.66 -1.99 19.81
CA ALA A 24 -3.68 -3.45 19.79
C ALA A 24 -4.32 -3.98 18.49
N PHE A 25 -5.48 -3.44 18.10
CA PHE A 25 -6.15 -3.80 16.84
C PHE A 25 -5.22 -3.62 15.62
N TRP A 26 -4.66 -2.41 15.45
CA TRP A 26 -3.81 -2.08 14.31
C TRP A 26 -2.48 -2.86 14.32
N SER A 27 -1.95 -3.18 15.50
CA SER A 27 -0.74 -4.00 15.64
C SER A 27 -1.03 -5.46 15.28
N CYS A 28 -2.10 -6.05 15.83
CA CYS A 28 -2.51 -7.41 15.50
C CYS A 28 -2.82 -7.55 14.01
N LEU A 29 -3.52 -6.60 13.42
CA LEU A 29 -3.84 -6.61 12.00
C LEU A 29 -2.57 -6.54 11.12
N GLN A 30 -1.58 -5.73 11.48
CA GLN A 30 -0.29 -5.70 10.79
C GLN A 30 0.45 -7.04 10.90
N LEU A 31 0.59 -7.56 12.12
CA LEU A 31 1.28 -8.83 12.37
C LEU A 31 0.61 -10.01 11.65
N GLU A 32 -0.72 -10.08 11.69
CA GLU A 32 -1.48 -11.14 11.03
C GLU A 32 -1.22 -11.15 9.52
N ASN A 33 -1.24 -9.98 8.87
CA ASN A 33 -1.01 -9.89 7.43
C ASN A 33 0.43 -10.29 7.06
N ASP A 34 1.41 -9.93 7.89
CA ASP A 34 2.80 -10.31 7.68
C ASP A 34 3.01 -11.82 7.88
N ILE A 35 2.34 -12.43 8.86
CA ILE A 35 2.40 -13.88 9.13
C ILE A 35 1.73 -14.67 8.01
N ILE A 36 0.51 -14.29 7.60
CA ILE A 36 -0.24 -15.00 6.55
C ILE A 36 0.48 -14.93 5.20
N ALA A 37 1.24 -13.86 4.94
CA ALA A 37 2.06 -13.76 3.75
C ALA A 37 3.17 -14.84 3.69
N GLY A 38 3.61 -15.37 4.84
CA GLY A 38 4.64 -16.41 4.92
C GLY A 38 4.11 -17.81 5.26
N LEU A 39 2.96 -17.91 5.91
CA LEU A 39 2.37 -19.16 6.39
C LEU A 39 0.89 -19.18 5.97
N GLU A 40 0.46 -20.18 5.19
CA GLU A 40 -0.93 -20.34 4.71
C GLU A 40 -1.90 -20.71 5.85
N LEU A 41 -2.09 -19.80 6.80
CA LEU A 41 -2.93 -19.96 7.97
C LEU A 41 -4.33 -19.36 7.75
N PRO A 42 -5.36 -19.87 8.47
CA PRO A 42 -6.69 -19.27 8.44
C PRO A 42 -6.64 -17.80 8.87
N ARG A 43 -7.24 -16.92 8.07
CA ARG A 43 -7.34 -15.50 8.41
C ARG A 43 -8.37 -15.27 9.50
N SER A 44 -8.06 -14.40 10.46
CA SER A 44 -9.08 -13.80 11.29
C SER A 44 -9.95 -12.83 10.47
N ARG A 45 -11.07 -12.41 11.05
CA ARG A 45 -11.96 -11.41 10.47
C ARG A 45 -11.56 -9.98 10.81
N CYS A 46 -10.38 -9.74 11.39
CA CYS A 46 -9.93 -8.40 11.75
C CYS A 46 -9.83 -7.46 10.53
N GLN A 47 -9.48 -8.00 9.36
CA GLN A 47 -9.40 -7.25 8.11
C GLN A 47 -10.76 -6.66 7.69
N ASP A 48 -11.88 -7.33 7.99
CA ASP A 48 -13.24 -6.86 7.67
C ASP A 48 -13.57 -5.50 8.34
N TYR A 49 -12.89 -5.18 9.44
CA TYR A 49 -13.11 -3.96 10.22
C TYR A 49 -12.11 -2.84 9.89
N GLU A 50 -11.14 -3.06 9.00
CA GLU A 50 -10.05 -2.11 8.72
C GLU A 50 -10.56 -0.72 8.27
N GLU A 51 -11.61 -0.68 7.46
CA GLU A 51 -12.19 0.58 6.96
C GLU A 51 -12.98 1.35 8.03
N GLN A 52 -13.53 0.63 9.01
CA GLN A 52 -14.38 1.19 10.07
C GLN A 52 -13.57 1.71 11.26
N MET A 53 -12.34 1.22 11.42
CA MET A 53 -11.53 1.51 12.60
C MET A 53 -10.89 2.91 12.52
N PRO A 54 -11.00 3.71 13.60
CA PRO A 54 -10.39 5.03 13.64
C PRO A 54 -8.86 4.94 13.76
N TRP A 55 -8.21 6.04 13.41
CA TRP A 55 -6.77 6.18 13.60
C TRP A 55 -6.43 6.29 15.09
N PRO A 56 -5.33 5.67 15.53
CA PRO A 56 -4.85 5.84 16.89
C PRO A 56 -4.30 7.26 17.09
N ASN A 57 -4.54 7.81 18.27
CA ASN A 57 -4.07 9.13 18.68
C ASN A 57 -2.72 9.02 19.39
N MET A 58 -1.63 9.38 18.68
CA MET A 58 -0.28 9.30 19.24
C MET A 58 -0.01 10.30 20.36
N ALA A 59 -0.76 11.41 20.46
CA ALA A 59 -0.57 12.38 21.54
C ALA A 59 -0.90 11.77 22.91
N LEU A 60 -1.84 10.82 22.97
CA LEU A 60 -2.16 10.11 24.22
C LEU A 60 -1.04 9.15 24.68
N MET A 61 -0.08 8.87 23.80
CA MET A 61 1.07 8.00 24.03
C MET A 61 2.36 8.80 24.27
N ASP A 62 2.24 10.13 24.43
CA ASP A 62 3.37 11.03 24.64
C ASP A 62 4.35 10.61 25.77
N PRO A 63 3.87 10.20 26.96
CA PRO A 63 4.75 9.81 28.06
C PRO A 63 5.29 8.37 27.96
N ASP A 64 4.67 7.48 27.16
CA ASP A 64 4.98 6.05 27.20
C ASP A 64 5.99 5.61 26.13
N PHE A 65 6.09 6.35 25.03
CA PHE A 65 6.95 6.00 23.89
C PHE A 65 7.84 7.18 23.48
N SER A 66 8.89 6.93 22.71
CA SER A 66 9.67 8.03 22.10
C SER A 66 8.93 8.59 20.88
N VAL A 67 9.23 9.84 20.53
CA VAL A 67 8.68 10.50 19.31
C VAL A 67 8.97 9.66 18.07
N SER A 68 10.20 9.16 17.93
CA SER A 68 10.63 8.31 16.82
C SER A 68 9.77 7.04 16.68
N VAL A 69 9.47 6.35 17.78
CA VAL A 69 8.61 5.15 17.77
C VAL A 69 7.19 5.50 17.33
N ARG A 70 6.62 6.58 17.86
CA ARG A 70 5.25 7.02 17.52
C ARG A 70 5.13 7.44 16.05
N ASP A 71 6.07 8.25 15.58
CA ASP A 71 6.11 8.73 14.21
C ASP A 71 6.33 7.57 13.22
N SER A 72 7.23 6.65 13.55
CA SER A 72 7.44 5.44 12.75
C SER A 72 6.17 4.60 12.65
N TYR A 73 5.48 4.39 13.78
CA TYR A 73 4.27 3.58 13.83
C TYR A 73 3.15 4.16 12.95
N ILE A 74 2.88 5.47 13.06
CA ILE A 74 1.88 6.14 12.21
C ILE A 74 2.27 6.09 10.74
N GLY A 75 3.56 6.30 10.42
CA GLY A 75 4.06 6.17 9.05
C GLY A 75 3.83 4.77 8.47
N GLN A 76 4.09 3.72 9.26
CA GLN A 76 3.85 2.34 8.85
C GLN A 76 2.36 2.05 8.61
N LEU A 77 1.48 2.58 9.45
CA LEU A 77 0.04 2.42 9.29
C LEU A 77 -0.48 3.18 8.06
N TYR A 78 0.06 4.37 7.80
CA TYR A 78 -0.20 5.11 6.57
C TYR A 78 0.17 4.30 5.33
N LEU A 79 1.40 3.78 5.27
CA LEU A 79 1.86 2.96 4.16
C LEU A 79 0.94 1.77 3.90
N ARG A 80 0.52 1.08 4.97
CA ARG A 80 -0.42 -0.04 4.87
C ARG A 80 -1.73 0.39 4.21
N LYS A 81 -2.37 1.46 4.70
CA LYS A 81 -3.67 1.89 4.16
C LYS A 81 -3.54 2.35 2.72
N THR A 82 -2.49 3.09 2.38
CA THR A 82 -2.19 3.48 1.00
C THR A 82 -1.98 2.26 0.11
N LEU A 83 -1.24 1.26 0.58
CA LEU A 83 -1.02 0.00 -0.13
C LEU A 83 -2.31 -0.76 -0.37
N ASN A 84 -3.17 -0.86 0.64
CA ASN A 84 -4.47 -1.50 0.52
C ASN A 84 -5.36 -0.78 -0.50
N THR A 85 -5.40 0.56 -0.48
CA THR A 85 -6.11 1.35 -1.50
C THR A 85 -5.58 1.09 -2.91
N ILE A 86 -4.26 1.09 -3.10
CA ILE A 86 -3.64 0.81 -4.40
C ILE A 86 -3.97 -0.61 -4.85
N HIS A 87 -3.88 -1.57 -3.94
CA HIS A 87 -4.18 -2.97 -4.23
C HIS A 87 -5.64 -3.14 -4.66
N THR A 88 -6.59 -2.54 -3.95
CA THR A 88 -8.01 -2.57 -4.33
C THR A 88 -8.22 -1.96 -5.72
N LEU A 89 -7.64 -0.78 -5.99
CA LEU A 89 -7.78 -0.11 -7.29
C LEU A 89 -7.22 -0.95 -8.45
N LEU A 90 -6.11 -1.66 -8.23
CA LEU A 90 -5.41 -2.41 -9.28
C LEU A 90 -5.92 -3.84 -9.47
N TYR A 91 -6.37 -4.50 -8.40
CA TYR A 91 -6.61 -5.95 -8.39
C TYR A 91 -8.00 -6.38 -7.93
N ASP A 92 -8.84 -5.49 -7.37
CA ASP A 92 -10.20 -5.88 -6.94
C ASP A 92 -11.15 -5.95 -8.14
N PRO A 93 -11.78 -7.12 -8.42
CA PRO A 93 -12.77 -7.26 -9.49
C PRO A 93 -13.97 -6.32 -9.33
N LYS A 94 -14.30 -5.91 -8.10
CA LYS A 94 -15.41 -4.98 -7.84
C LYS A 94 -15.18 -3.60 -8.45
N GLU A 95 -13.91 -3.22 -8.63
CA GLU A 95 -13.53 -1.96 -9.26
C GLU A 95 -13.59 -2.02 -10.80
N GLN A 96 -14.05 -3.12 -11.42
CA GLN A 96 -14.12 -3.25 -12.90
C GLN A 96 -14.98 -2.17 -13.58
N HIS A 97 -15.94 -1.58 -12.86
CA HIS A 97 -16.80 -0.51 -13.36
C HIS A 97 -16.06 0.85 -13.50
N VAL A 98 -14.89 1.00 -12.87
CA VAL A 98 -14.07 2.21 -12.98
C VAL A 98 -13.20 2.14 -14.22
N SER A 99 -13.26 3.19 -15.04
CA SER A 99 -12.40 3.31 -16.23
C SER A 99 -10.93 3.11 -15.87
N VAL A 100 -10.22 2.37 -16.73
CA VAL A 100 -8.78 2.13 -16.62
C VAL A 100 -8.02 3.44 -16.50
N TYR A 101 -8.41 4.46 -17.26
CA TYR A 101 -7.79 5.78 -17.21
C TYR A 101 -7.88 6.40 -15.80
N ASP A 102 -9.05 6.30 -15.16
CA ASP A 102 -9.26 6.85 -13.82
C ASP A 102 -8.50 6.06 -12.75
N LYS A 103 -8.43 4.73 -12.87
CA LYS A 103 -7.59 3.89 -12.00
C LYS A 103 -6.14 4.31 -12.09
N MET A 104 -5.61 4.46 -13.31
CA MET A 104 -4.22 4.85 -13.53
C MET A 104 -3.92 6.24 -12.98
N ARG A 105 -4.82 7.21 -13.20
CA ARG A 105 -4.68 8.55 -12.64
C ARG A 105 -4.66 8.54 -11.11
N LYS A 106 -5.53 7.75 -10.46
CA LYS A 106 -5.54 7.61 -9.00
C LYS A 106 -4.26 6.96 -8.48
N VAL A 107 -3.82 5.86 -9.11
CA VAL A 107 -2.58 5.16 -8.73
C VAL A 107 -1.36 6.07 -8.89
N GLN A 108 -1.29 6.84 -9.98
CA GLN A 108 -0.22 7.82 -10.19
C GLN A 108 -0.21 8.90 -9.11
N ALA A 109 -1.38 9.42 -8.71
CA ALA A 109 -1.47 10.41 -7.63
C ALA A 109 -1.00 9.84 -6.28
N LEU A 110 -1.39 8.60 -5.95
CA LEU A 110 -0.96 7.92 -4.74
C LEU A 110 0.55 7.62 -4.77
N GLU A 111 1.09 7.23 -5.92
CA GLU A 111 2.53 7.01 -6.10
C GLU A 111 3.31 8.31 -5.89
N GLN A 112 2.86 9.42 -6.47
CA GLN A 112 3.50 10.72 -6.30
C GLN A 112 3.47 11.17 -4.84
N GLN A 113 2.35 10.93 -4.14
CA GLN A 113 2.23 11.20 -2.71
C GLN A 113 3.19 10.32 -1.89
N LEU A 114 3.31 9.04 -2.23
CA LEU A 114 4.23 8.10 -1.58
C LEU A 114 5.69 8.57 -1.73
N ARG A 115 6.09 8.95 -2.95
CA ARG A 115 7.44 9.48 -3.26
C ARG A 115 7.73 10.82 -2.61
N SER A 116 6.70 11.63 -2.33
CA SER A 116 6.89 12.91 -1.62
C SER A 116 7.39 12.74 -0.18
N MET A 117 7.19 11.55 0.42
CA MET A 117 7.47 11.25 1.83
C MET A 117 6.90 12.24 2.83
N THR A 118 5.90 13.04 2.42
CA THR A 118 5.22 14.00 3.30
C THR A 118 4.32 13.31 4.33
N TRP A 119 4.10 12.01 4.16
CA TRP A 119 3.33 11.12 5.03
C TRP A 119 4.14 10.58 6.22
N VAL A 120 5.45 10.85 6.30
CA VAL A 120 6.28 10.49 7.45
C VAL A 120 7.01 11.71 8.01
N SER A 121 7.38 11.62 9.28
CA SER A 121 8.18 12.63 9.97
C SER A 121 9.50 12.87 9.25
N ASN A 122 10.05 14.08 9.36
CA ASN A 122 11.22 14.50 8.61
C ASN A 122 12.42 13.57 8.84
N ASP A 123 12.54 13.04 10.06
CA ASP A 123 13.66 12.18 10.48
C ASP A 123 13.67 10.84 9.75
N PHE A 124 12.53 10.38 9.25
CA PHE A 124 12.39 9.12 8.51
C PHE A 124 12.38 9.30 6.98
N ARG A 125 12.50 10.54 6.49
CA ARG A 125 12.59 10.79 5.06
C ARG A 125 13.96 10.38 4.55
N PHE A 126 13.98 9.77 3.38
CA PHE A 126 15.19 9.30 2.74
C PHE A 126 15.16 9.59 1.25
N LYS A 127 16.33 9.55 0.63
CA LYS A 127 16.48 9.55 -0.82
C LYS A 127 16.65 8.13 -1.32
N GLU A 128 16.20 7.84 -2.53
CA GLU A 128 16.28 6.50 -3.09
C GLU A 128 17.73 6.02 -3.27
N GLU A 129 18.67 6.96 -3.34
CA GLU A 129 20.12 6.75 -3.46
C GLU A 129 20.83 6.65 -2.10
N ASP A 130 20.11 6.82 -0.98
CA ASP A 130 20.70 6.71 0.35
C ASP A 130 21.20 5.28 0.62
N PRO A 131 22.27 5.12 1.41
CA PRO A 131 22.73 3.80 1.83
C PRO A 131 21.63 3.05 2.61
N PRO A 132 21.75 1.70 2.74
CA PRO A 132 20.86 0.92 3.58
C PRO A 132 20.69 1.51 4.97
N ALA A 133 19.47 1.45 5.50
CA ALA A 133 19.16 1.97 6.82
C ALA A 133 20.01 1.30 7.91
N THR A 134 20.47 2.11 8.86
CA THR A 134 21.28 1.65 10.00
C THR A 134 20.44 1.38 11.25
N ASP A 135 19.23 1.93 11.32
CA ASP A 135 18.28 1.71 12.41
C ASP A 135 17.11 0.81 11.97
N LEU A 136 16.56 0.06 12.92
CA LEU A 136 15.45 -0.88 12.68
C LEU A 136 14.18 -0.17 12.20
N LEU A 137 13.84 0.98 12.78
CA LEU A 137 12.61 1.72 12.43
C LEU A 137 12.70 2.28 11.02
N ASP A 138 13.86 2.82 10.65
CA ASP A 138 14.17 3.24 9.28
C ASP A 138 14.11 2.07 8.31
N ALA A 139 14.80 0.97 8.63
CA ALA A 139 14.83 -0.21 7.78
C ALA A 139 13.42 -0.74 7.50
N ARG A 140 12.56 -0.79 8.52
CA ARG A 140 11.18 -1.24 8.39
C ARG A 140 10.35 -0.32 7.50
N LEU A 141 10.43 0.99 7.69
CA LEU A 141 9.71 1.95 6.86
C LEU A 141 10.18 1.92 5.40
N ARG A 142 11.51 1.88 5.18
CA ARG A 142 12.10 1.78 3.84
C ARG A 142 11.69 0.48 3.16
N ALA A 143 11.71 -0.65 3.87
CA ALA A 143 11.26 -1.93 3.34
C ALA A 143 9.79 -1.86 2.88
N LYS A 144 8.89 -1.27 3.69
CA LYS A 144 7.48 -1.08 3.30
C LYS A 144 7.34 -0.15 2.09
N TYR A 145 8.11 0.93 2.02
CA TYR A 145 8.12 1.84 0.86
C TYR A 145 8.54 1.11 -0.42
N TRP A 146 9.63 0.35 -0.38
CA TRP A 146 10.11 -0.39 -1.55
C TRP A 146 9.15 -1.49 -1.96
N GLY A 147 8.57 -2.21 -1.00
CA GLY A 147 7.50 -3.17 -1.24
C GLY A 147 6.29 -2.53 -1.93
N ALA A 148 5.93 -1.31 -1.54
CA ALA A 148 4.87 -0.56 -2.19
C ALA A 148 5.16 -0.23 -3.65
N ARG A 149 6.39 0.18 -3.98
CA ARG A 149 6.79 0.41 -5.37
C ARG A 149 6.69 -0.87 -6.21
N VAL A 150 7.10 -2.01 -5.65
CA VAL A 150 6.96 -3.31 -6.35
C VAL A 150 5.49 -3.59 -6.66
N ILE A 151 4.58 -3.42 -5.70
CA ILE A 151 3.13 -3.64 -5.90
C ILE A 151 2.57 -2.71 -6.99
N ILE A 152 2.97 -1.43 -6.98
CA ILE A 152 2.53 -0.43 -7.95
C ILE A 152 3.01 -0.79 -9.36
N TYR A 153 4.30 -1.10 -9.55
CA TYR A 153 4.86 -1.26 -10.91
C TYR A 153 4.70 -2.66 -11.49
N ARG A 154 4.51 -3.70 -10.66
CA ARG A 154 4.35 -5.08 -11.11
C ARG A 154 3.37 -5.27 -12.29
N PRO A 155 2.14 -4.72 -12.29
CA PRO A 155 1.21 -4.93 -13.40
C PRO A 155 1.69 -4.23 -14.69
N PHE A 156 2.37 -3.10 -14.59
CA PHE A 156 2.91 -2.37 -15.72
C PHE A 156 4.11 -3.08 -16.36
N ILE A 157 5.02 -3.59 -15.53
CA ILE A 157 6.16 -4.38 -16.00
C ILE A 157 5.65 -5.62 -16.73
N ARG A 158 4.68 -6.33 -16.14
CA ARG A 158 4.03 -7.48 -16.77
C ARG A 158 3.40 -7.11 -18.12
N PHE A 159 2.68 -6.00 -18.20
CA PHE A 159 2.08 -5.53 -19.44
C PHE A 159 3.13 -5.27 -20.54
N ILE A 160 4.23 -4.59 -20.20
CA ILE A 160 5.31 -4.31 -21.17
C ILE A 160 5.92 -5.63 -21.68
N LEU A 161 6.18 -6.58 -20.78
CA LEU A 161 6.71 -7.90 -21.14
C LEU A 161 5.74 -8.64 -22.09
N GLU A 162 4.46 -8.72 -21.74
CA GLU A 162 3.44 -9.38 -22.58
C GLU A 162 3.30 -8.73 -23.95
N VAL A 163 3.36 -7.40 -24.05
CA VAL A 163 3.33 -6.68 -25.34
C VAL A 163 4.59 -6.93 -26.15
N SER A 164 5.75 -7.01 -25.51
CA SER A 164 7.04 -7.26 -26.17
C SER A 164 7.19 -8.69 -26.72
N GLU A 165 6.50 -9.67 -26.13
CA GLU A 165 6.53 -11.07 -26.59
C GLU A 165 5.61 -11.34 -27.79
N ARG A 166 4.51 -10.59 -27.93
CA ARG A 166 3.55 -10.72 -29.04
C ARG A 166 4.18 -10.61 -30.44
N PRO A 167 5.10 -9.68 -30.75
CA PRO A 167 5.77 -9.64 -32.06
C PRO A 167 6.68 -10.85 -32.31
N ASN A 168 7.30 -11.43 -31.28
CA ASN A 168 8.14 -12.64 -31.43
C ASN A 168 7.31 -13.90 -31.71
N GLN A 169 6.09 -13.99 -31.17
CA GLN A 169 5.15 -15.08 -31.48
C GLN A 169 4.57 -14.96 -32.90
N ARG A 170 4.21 -13.75 -33.34
CA ARG A 170 3.71 -13.52 -34.71
C ARG A 170 4.73 -13.78 -35.82
N ALA A 171 6.03 -13.69 -35.51
CA ALA A 171 7.08 -14.09 -36.44
C ALA A 171 7.17 -15.63 -36.58
N ASN A 172 6.93 -16.38 -35.49
CA ASN A 172 6.95 -17.84 -35.48
C ASN A 172 5.65 -18.50 -35.96
N ASP A 173 4.50 -17.83 -35.83
CA ASP A 173 3.17 -18.35 -36.23
C ASP A 173 2.69 -17.87 -37.60
N SER A 174 3.61 -17.45 -38.48
CA SER A 174 3.31 -16.99 -39.84
C SER A 174 2.80 -18.09 -40.80
N GLY A 175 2.20 -19.16 -40.27
CA GLY A 175 1.62 -20.28 -41.00
C GLY A 175 0.09 -20.43 -40.94
N ILE A 176 -0.66 -19.84 -39.98
CA ILE A 176 -2.11 -20.09 -39.90
C ILE A 176 -2.92 -18.80 -39.59
N LEU A 177 -3.46 -18.26 -40.68
CA LEU A 177 -4.61 -17.37 -40.90
C LEU A 177 -5.35 -16.73 -39.71
N LYS A 178 -5.40 -15.38 -39.81
CA LYS A 178 -6.56 -14.48 -39.65
C LYS A 178 -7.85 -15.08 -39.07
N GLU A 179 -8.20 -14.66 -37.85
CA GLU A 179 -9.54 -14.16 -37.49
C GLU A 179 -9.53 -13.59 -36.06
N ASN A 180 -10.48 -12.70 -35.79
CA ASN A 180 -10.79 -12.08 -34.49
C ASN A 180 -10.01 -10.81 -34.11
N ILE A 181 -10.21 -9.77 -34.92
CA ILE A 181 -10.27 -8.39 -34.41
C ILE A 181 -11.60 -8.28 -33.63
N ASP A 182 -11.65 -8.80 -32.40
CA ASP A 182 -12.73 -8.49 -31.44
C ASP A 182 -12.40 -8.82 -29.98
N ALA A 183 -11.16 -9.20 -29.66
CA ALA A 183 -10.75 -9.50 -28.29
C ALA A 183 -10.04 -8.30 -27.63
N THR A 184 -10.73 -7.15 -27.50
CA THR A 184 -10.32 -6.11 -26.54
C THR A 184 -10.74 -6.46 -25.11
N GLY A 185 -10.96 -7.75 -24.83
CA GLY A 185 -11.19 -8.33 -23.51
C GLY A 185 -9.88 -8.64 -22.77
N VAL A 186 -8.96 -7.68 -22.66
CA VAL A 186 -7.78 -7.79 -21.78
C VAL A 186 -7.96 -6.84 -20.59
N PHE A 187 -9.11 -6.96 -19.94
CA PHE A 187 -9.34 -6.54 -18.56
C PHE A 187 -10.17 -7.63 -17.89
N ILE A 188 -9.57 -8.81 -17.77
CA ILE A 188 -10.03 -9.82 -16.81
C ILE A 188 -8.93 -9.96 -15.77
N LEU A 189 -9.09 -9.21 -14.68
CA LEU A 189 -8.92 -9.69 -13.32
C LEU A 189 -10.19 -9.27 -12.56
#